data_AF-A0A5T3ZGD3-F1
#
_entry.id   AF-A0A5T3ZGD3-F1
#
_cell.length_a   1.000
_cell.length_b   1.000
_cell.length_c   1.000
_cell.angle_alpha   90.00
_cell.angle_beta   90.00
_cell.angle_gamma   90.00
#
_symmetry.space_group_name_H-M   'P 1'
#
loop_
_entity.id
_entity.type
_entity.pdbx_description
1 polymer ?
#
loop_
_entity_poly.entity_id
_entity_poly.type
_entity_poly.pdbx_seq_one_letter_code
_entity_poly.pdbx_strand_id
1 'polypeptide(L)'
;MPVSAEIAKEQVRSGRIVPEYTTDLSVADRFSREHYLIIVRVKVKYLTRGSVSESGWVMPKNTPVDPVGIIDRTYGKAENTGQANASK
;
A
#
# COMPACT_ATOMS: atom_id res chain seq x y z
N MET A 1 -1.92 3.90 -17.56
CA MET A 1 -0.77 4.82 -17.40
C MET A 1 -0.37 4.82 -15.92
N PRO A 2 0.91 4.91 -15.58
CA PRO A 2 1.35 5.02 -14.19
C PRO A 2 0.90 6.36 -13.58
N VAL A 3 0.95 6.46 -12.25
CA VAL A 3 0.70 7.72 -11.52
C VAL A 3 1.79 8.75 -11.88
N SER A 4 1.44 10.04 -12.01
CA SER A 4 2.45 11.08 -12.27
C SER A 4 3.39 11.29 -11.07
N ALA A 5 4.56 11.87 -11.30
CA ALA A 5 5.51 12.14 -10.21
C ALA A 5 4.94 13.12 -9.17
N GLU A 6 4.09 14.06 -9.59
CA GLU A 6 3.42 15.03 -8.73
C GLU A 6 2.44 14.34 -7.78
N ILE A 7 1.59 13.44 -8.31
CA ILE A 7 0.65 12.67 -7.49
C ILE A 7 1.40 11.71 -6.55
N ALA A 8 2.50 11.12 -7.00
CA ALA A 8 3.33 10.27 -6.14
C ALA A 8 3.95 11.06 -4.97
N LYS A 9 4.45 12.28 -5.22
CA LYS A 9 4.92 13.19 -4.17
C LYS A 9 3.80 13.58 -3.20
N GLU A 10 2.61 13.85 -3.72
CA GLU A 10 1.44 14.19 -2.90
C GLU A 10 1.02 13.01 -2.02
N GLN A 11 1.03 11.80 -2.56
CA GLN A 11 0.77 10.58 -1.80
C GLN A 11 1.75 10.41 -0.64
N VAL A 12 3.05 10.63 -0.86
CA VAL A 12 4.05 10.56 0.21
C VAL A 12 3.82 11.63 1.28
N ARG A 13 3.39 12.83 0.88
CA ARG A 13 3.18 13.97 1.79
C ARG A 13 1.92 13.84 2.65
N SER A 14 0.82 13.42 2.05
CA SER A 14 -0.52 13.54 2.64
C SER A 14 -1.21 12.21 2.86
N GLY A 15 -0.71 11.13 2.25
CA GLY A 15 -1.35 9.83 2.22
C GLY A 15 -2.71 9.85 1.51
N ARG A 16 -3.31 8.65 1.35
CA ARG A 16 -4.70 8.45 0.88
C ARG A 16 -5.08 9.04 -0.48
N ILE A 17 -4.12 9.47 -1.30
CA ILE A 17 -4.35 9.96 -2.65
C ILE A 17 -4.53 8.78 -3.60
N VAL A 18 -3.58 7.84 -3.55
CA VAL A 18 -3.56 6.58 -4.32
C VAL A 18 -3.11 5.44 -3.42
N PRO A 19 -3.43 4.18 -3.76
CA PRO A 19 -2.89 3.03 -3.05
C PRO A 19 -1.37 3.02 -3.13
N GLU A 20 -0.74 2.69 -2.02
CA GLU A 20 0.70 2.51 -1.90
C GLU A 20 1.01 1.12 -1.36
N TYR A 21 1.94 0.45 -2.03
CA TYR A 21 2.40 -0.91 -1.74
C TYR A 21 3.87 -0.86 -1.38
N THR A 22 4.35 -1.90 -0.71
CA THR A 22 5.77 -2.05 -0.39
C THR A 22 6.30 -3.38 -0.92
N THR A 23 7.59 -3.40 -1.25
CA THR A 23 8.34 -4.64 -1.48
C THR A 23 9.15 -5.07 -0.26
N ASP A 24 9.12 -4.29 0.82
CA ASP A 24 9.83 -4.58 2.07
C ASP A 24 8.94 -5.38 3.02
N LEU A 25 9.41 -6.57 3.41
CA LEU A 25 8.68 -7.47 4.30
C LEU A 25 8.47 -6.89 5.71
N SER A 26 9.41 -6.11 6.22
CA SER A 26 9.31 -5.49 7.54
C SER A 26 8.24 -4.39 7.57
N VAL A 27 8.13 -3.63 6.48
CA VAL A 27 7.09 -2.62 6.28
C VAL A 27 5.73 -3.32 6.14
N ALA A 28 5.65 -4.36 5.30
CA ALA A 28 4.43 -5.14 5.15
C ALA A 28 3.96 -5.75 6.49
N ASP A 29 4.89 -6.32 7.27
CA ASP A 29 4.59 -6.87 8.59
C ASP A 29 4.05 -5.80 9.55
N ARG A 30 4.73 -4.65 9.63
CA ARG A 30 4.34 -3.54 10.51
C ARG A 30 2.96 -2.98 10.19
N PHE A 31 2.68 -2.71 8.92
CA PHE A 31 1.44 -2.06 8.49
C PHE A 31 0.23 -3.00 8.44
N SER A 32 0.43 -4.31 8.29
CA SER A 32 -0.66 -5.27 8.27
C SER A 32 -0.93 -5.92 9.64
N ARG A 33 -0.12 -5.66 10.66
CA ARG A 33 -0.32 -6.21 12.01
C ARG A 33 -1.63 -5.69 12.60
N GLU A 34 -2.48 -6.59 13.10
CA GLU A 34 -3.85 -6.28 13.56
C GLU A 34 -4.81 -5.82 12.43
N HIS A 35 -4.43 -6.04 11.17
CA HIS A 35 -5.20 -5.71 9.96
C HIS A 35 -5.15 -6.87 8.94
N TYR A 36 -5.48 -6.60 7.67
CA TYR A 36 -5.25 -7.52 6.56
C TYR A 36 -3.91 -7.25 5.86
N LEU A 37 -3.23 -8.32 5.45
CA LEU A 37 -2.14 -8.23 4.48
C LEU A 37 -2.67 -8.62 3.09
N ILE A 38 -2.55 -7.71 2.14
CA ILE A 38 -2.95 -7.92 0.74
C ILE A 38 -1.70 -8.06 -0.12
N ILE A 39 -1.60 -9.16 -0.87
CA ILE A 39 -0.49 -9.44 -1.77
C ILE A 39 -1.02 -9.46 -3.19
N VAL A 40 -0.43 -8.65 -4.06
CA VAL A 40 -0.84 -8.51 -5.46
C VAL A 40 0.34 -8.74 -6.40
N ARG A 41 0.03 -9.24 -7.60
CA ARG A 41 0.93 -9.20 -8.74
C ARG A 41 0.41 -8.14 -9.71
N VAL A 42 1.31 -7.29 -10.20
CA VAL A 42 0.97 -6.15 -11.05
C VAL A 42 2.05 -5.93 -12.11
N LYS A 43 1.66 -5.42 -13.28
CA LYS A 43 2.60 -5.06 -14.34
C LYS A 43 3.38 -3.80 -13.96
N VAL A 44 4.69 -3.82 -14.13
CA VAL A 44 5.60 -2.70 -13.79
C VAL A 44 5.19 -1.37 -14.44
N LYS A 45 4.58 -1.40 -15.63
CA LYS A 45 4.11 -0.20 -16.35
C LYS A 45 3.05 0.64 -15.60
N TYR A 46 2.50 0.14 -14.50
CA TYR A 46 1.53 0.86 -13.67
C TYR A 46 2.16 1.49 -12.42
N LEU A 47 3.40 1.14 -12.10
CA LEU A 47 4.07 1.52 -10.87
C LEU A 47 4.84 2.84 -11.01
N THR A 48 4.71 3.69 -10.00
CA THR A 48 5.54 4.86 -9.77
C THR A 48 6.15 4.75 -8.38
N ARG A 49 7.38 5.21 -8.18
CA ARG A 49 8.01 5.20 -6.84
C ARG A 49 7.25 6.11 -5.88
N GLY A 50 6.97 5.58 -4.69
CA GLY A 50 6.38 6.30 -3.56
C GLY A 50 7.42 6.59 -2.48
N SER A 51 7.05 6.34 -1.23
CA SER A 51 7.85 6.54 -0.01
C SER A 51 9.17 5.81 -0.09
N VAL A 52 10.29 6.55 -0.11
CA VAL A 52 11.64 5.95 -0.16
C VAL A 52 11.93 5.16 1.12
N SER A 53 11.56 5.70 2.28
CA SER A 53 11.78 5.07 3.59
C SER A 53 10.99 3.77 3.79
N GLU A 54 9.92 3.56 3.03
CA GLU A 54 9.04 2.40 3.17
C GLU A 54 9.09 1.49 1.95
N SER A 55 10.08 1.68 1.06
CA SER A 55 10.19 0.97 -0.21
C SER A 55 8.90 0.99 -1.03
N GLY A 56 8.24 2.17 -1.03
CA GLY A 56 6.90 2.40 -1.54
C GLY A 56 6.80 2.40 -3.06
N TRP A 57 5.65 1.91 -3.53
CA TRP A 57 5.21 1.93 -4.92
C TRP A 57 3.75 2.31 -4.99
N VAL A 58 3.43 3.31 -5.78
CA VAL A 58 2.07 3.81 -5.98
C VAL A 58 1.57 3.42 -7.36
N MET A 59 0.26 3.24 -7.49
CA MET A 59 -0.40 2.96 -8.78
C MET A 59 -1.81 3.55 -8.81
N PRO A 60 -2.42 3.77 -9.98
CA PRO A 60 -3.80 4.27 -10.05
C PRO A 60 -4.79 3.34 -9.32
N LYS A 61 -5.84 3.90 -8.71
CA LYS A 61 -6.86 3.14 -7.96
C LYS A 61 -7.49 1.99 -8.76
N ASN A 62 -7.69 2.19 -10.05
CA ASN A 62 -8.35 1.23 -10.93
C ASN A 62 -7.34 0.36 -11.71
N THR A 63 -6.12 0.21 -11.20
CA THR A 63 -5.10 -0.63 -11.83
C THR A 63 -5.53 -2.09 -11.79
N PRO A 64 -5.53 -2.83 -12.92
CA PRO A 64 -5.77 -4.25 -12.88
C PRO A 64 -4.61 -4.95 -12.16
N VAL A 65 -4.94 -5.74 -11.15
CA VAL A 65 -4.01 -6.55 -10.37
C VAL A 65 -4.49 -7.99 -10.33
N ASP A 66 -3.55 -8.93 -10.28
CA ASP A 66 -3.85 -10.31 -9.95
C ASP A 66 -3.73 -10.46 -8.42
N PRO A 67 -4.80 -10.76 -7.68
CA PRO A 67 -4.72 -11.00 -6.25
C PRO A 67 -3.98 -12.33 -6.02
N VAL A 68 -2.89 -12.27 -5.27
CA VAL A 68 -2.08 -13.45 -4.92
C VAL A 68 -2.50 -14.02 -3.57
N GLY A 69 -2.85 -13.16 -2.62
CA GLY A 69 -3.28 -13.59 -1.30
C GLY A 69 -3.88 -12.47 -0.46
N ILE A 70 -4.75 -12.88 0.44
CA ILE A 70 -5.33 -12.06 1.51
C ILE A 70 -5.09 -12.84 2.79
N ILE A 71 -4.35 -12.25 3.73
CA ILE A 71 -4.06 -12.86 5.03
C ILE A 71 -4.74 -12.02 6.10
N ASP A 72 -5.65 -12.64 6.83
CA ASP A 72 -6.26 -12.06 8.02
C ASP A 72 -5.26 -12.09 9.18
N ARG A 73 -4.85 -10.90 9.64
CA ARG A 73 -3.99 -10.70 10.81
C ARG A 73 -4.68 -9.89 11.89
N THR A 74 -6.01 -9.89 11.92
CA THR A 74 -6.83 -9.24 12.97
C THR A 74 -6.78 -9.98 14.31
N TYR A 75 -6.29 -11.22 14.30
CA TYR A 75 -6.24 -12.11 15.47
C TYR A 75 -7.62 -12.34 16.11
N GLY A 76 -8.68 -12.38 15.29
CA GLY A 76 -10.05 -12.59 15.74
C GLY A 76 -10.73 -11.34 16.33
N LYS A 77 -10.09 -10.17 16.24
CA LYS A 77 -10.67 -8.87 16.63
C LYS A 77 -11.36 -8.22 15.43
N ALA A 78 -12.24 -7.24 15.68
CA ALA A 78 -12.76 -6.40 14.60
C ALA A 78 -11.61 -5.59 13.97
N GLU A 79 -11.68 -5.38 12.65
CA GLU A 79 -10.69 -4.57 11.93
C GLU A 79 -10.69 -3.13 12.47
N ASN A 80 -9.52 -2.66 12.89
CA ASN A 80 -9.35 -1.30 13.38
C ASN A 80 -9.23 -0.32 12.21
N THR A 81 -10.36 0.16 11.71
CA THR A 81 -10.42 1.13 10.60
C THR A 81 -10.04 2.55 11.02
N GLY A 82 -10.01 2.84 12.33
CA GLY A 82 -9.64 4.16 12.87
C GLY A 82 -8.13 4.42 12.91
N GLN A 83 -7.32 3.36 12.87
CA GLN A 83 -5.86 3.43 13.02
C GLN A 83 -5.10 3.04 11.74
N ALA A 84 -5.81 2.93 10.62
CA ALA A 84 -5.20 2.69 9.32
C ALA A 84 -4.55 3.97 8.78
N ASN A 85 -3.47 4.48 9.41
CA ASN A 85 -2.57 5.42 8.73
C ASN A 85 -1.12 5.33 9.21
N ALA A 86 -0.24 5.33 8.22
CA ALA A 86 1.04 6.01 8.29
C ALA A 86 0.90 7.39 8.96
N SER A 87 1.88 7.74 9.79
CA SER A 87 2.02 8.96 10.60
C SER A 87 1.17 9.06 11.89
N LYS A 88 1.88 8.95 13.02
CA LYS A 88 1.81 10.00 14.05
C LYS A 88 2.60 11.20 13.56
#